data_AF-A0A3A0D272-F1
#
_entry.id   AF-A0A3A0D272-F1
#
_cell.length_a   1.000
_cell.length_b   1.000
_cell.length_c   1.000
_cell.angle_alpha   90.00
_cell.angle_beta   90.00
_cell.angle_gamma   90.00
#
_symmetry.space_group_name_H-M   'P 1'
#
loop_
_entity.id
_entity.type
_entity.pdbx_description
1 polymer ?
#
loop_
_entity_poly.entity_id
_entity_poly.type
_entity_poly.pdbx_seq_one_letter_code
_entity_poly.pdbx_strand_id
1 'polypeptide(L)'
;ETRYLLNDFAVAHGKPWVFGGCVAAEGQVLAVLPGDTACLGCLMPEPPPAETQPTCETAGVIGPIVSVIASLQSAEALKILSGNVAAVNRRLTLVDLWNNQIRSIGVGRLDGNRCRACGQRDFPWLDGRRGAAAVVLCGRDAVQLAPAAGDRVSLPNLAEKLRSVGRVSVNDFLLRLEVEKYRLTVFADGRTIVGGAVDPAEARAVHARYVGS
;
A
#
# COMPACT_ATOMS: atom_id res chain seq x y z
N GLU A 1 -1.03 0.46 -3.13
CA GLU A 1 -0.11 -0.66 -3.42
C GLU A 1 -0.42 -1.92 -2.60
N THR A 2 -0.27 -1.91 -1.27
CA THR A 2 -0.42 -3.12 -0.41
C THR A 2 -1.70 -3.91 -0.67
N ARG A 3 -2.86 -3.24 -0.82
CA ARG A 3 -4.14 -3.90 -1.14
C ARG A 3 -4.15 -4.63 -2.49
N TYR A 4 -3.38 -4.15 -3.47
CA TYR A 4 -3.25 -4.80 -4.79
C TYR A 4 -2.31 -5.99 -4.73
N LEU A 5 -1.19 -5.88 -4.01
CA LEU A 5 -0.32 -7.02 -3.71
C LEU A 5 -1.08 -8.14 -2.98
N LEU A 6 -1.83 -7.79 -1.93
CA LEU A 6 -2.67 -8.76 -1.20
C LEU A 6 -3.71 -9.41 -2.13
N ASN A 7 -4.36 -8.63 -2.99
CA ASN A 7 -5.31 -9.16 -3.95
C ASN A 7 -4.65 -10.13 -4.95
N ASP A 8 -3.52 -9.74 -5.54
CA ASP A 8 -2.79 -10.56 -6.50
C ASP A 8 -2.35 -11.88 -5.83
N PHE A 9 -1.80 -11.82 -4.61
CA PHE A 9 -1.47 -13.00 -3.82
C PHE A 9 -2.68 -13.91 -3.55
N ALA A 10 -3.76 -13.32 -3.05
CA ALA A 10 -4.98 -14.03 -2.68
C ALA A 10 -5.62 -14.74 -3.88
N VAL A 11 -5.75 -14.05 -5.01
CA VAL A 11 -6.30 -14.61 -6.25
C VAL A 11 -5.38 -15.67 -6.85
N ALA A 12 -4.06 -15.43 -6.83
CA ALA A 12 -3.09 -16.39 -7.34
C ALA A 12 -3.18 -17.75 -6.63
N HIS A 13 -3.38 -17.73 -5.31
CA HIS A 13 -3.36 -18.91 -4.44
C HIS A 13 -4.74 -19.40 -3.98
N GLY A 14 -5.83 -18.81 -4.50
CA GLY A 14 -7.19 -19.19 -4.09
C GLY A 14 -7.50 -18.93 -2.61
N LYS A 15 -6.87 -17.92 -1.99
CA LYS A 15 -7.05 -17.59 -0.57
C LYS A 15 -8.12 -16.50 -0.40
N PRO A 16 -9.18 -16.76 0.38
CA PRO A 16 -10.11 -15.72 0.78
C PRO A 16 -9.41 -14.59 1.53
N TRP A 17 -9.84 -13.34 1.31
CA TRP A 17 -9.43 -12.20 2.14
C TRP A 17 -10.52 -11.14 2.21
N VAL A 18 -10.44 -10.27 3.21
CA VAL A 18 -11.43 -9.21 3.41
C VAL A 18 -10.76 -7.85 3.33
N PHE A 19 -11.05 -7.12 2.25
CA PHE A 19 -10.61 -5.75 2.06
C PHE A 19 -11.45 -4.80 2.92
N GLY A 20 -10.77 -3.81 3.51
CA GLY A 20 -11.40 -2.69 4.20
C GLY A 20 -10.57 -1.42 4.04
N GLY A 21 -11.25 -0.28 4.01
CA GLY A 21 -10.60 1.03 3.98
C GLY A 21 -11.57 2.13 4.39
N CYS A 22 -11.03 3.22 4.95
CA CYS A 22 -11.81 4.37 5.40
C CYS A 22 -11.01 5.67 5.29
N VAL A 23 -11.72 6.77 5.07
CA VAL A 23 -11.22 8.15 5.05
C VAL A 23 -12.35 9.08 5.47
N ALA A 24 -12.06 10.15 6.21
CA ALA A 24 -13.06 11.03 6.81
C ALA A 24 -14.09 10.25 7.66
N ALA A 25 -15.37 10.30 7.29
CA ALA A 25 -16.47 9.54 7.90
C ALA A 25 -16.97 8.38 7.01
N GLU A 26 -16.25 8.09 5.93
CA GLU A 26 -16.62 7.10 4.92
C GLU A 26 -15.74 5.86 5.01
N GLY A 27 -16.31 4.71 4.68
CA GLY A 27 -15.57 3.46 4.63
C GLY A 27 -16.22 2.42 3.74
N GLN A 28 -15.44 1.38 3.45
CA GLN A 28 -15.86 0.31 2.56
C GLN A 28 -15.31 -1.03 3.00
N VAL A 29 -16.09 -2.09 2.78
CA VAL A 29 -15.72 -3.50 3.04
C VAL A 29 -16.11 -4.37 1.86
N LEU A 30 -15.20 -5.27 1.50
CA LEU A 30 -15.41 -6.28 0.47
C LEU A 30 -14.78 -7.61 0.90
N ALA A 31 -15.57 -8.67 0.97
CA ALA A 31 -15.06 -10.02 1.05
C ALA A 31 -14.72 -10.52 -0.36
N VAL A 32 -13.48 -10.98 -0.55
CA VAL A 32 -12.99 -11.56 -1.80
C VAL A 32 -12.82 -13.06 -1.60
N LEU A 33 -13.66 -13.83 -2.27
CA LEU A 33 -13.58 -15.28 -2.38
C LEU A 33 -13.12 -15.62 -3.81
N PRO A 34 -11.83 -15.90 -4.04
CA PRO A 34 -11.32 -16.15 -5.38
C PRO A 34 -12.11 -17.24 -6.11
N GLY A 35 -12.60 -16.92 -7.32
CA GLY A 35 -13.41 -17.81 -8.15
C GLY A 35 -14.93 -17.71 -7.91
N ASP A 36 -15.37 -17.19 -6.77
CA ASP A 36 -16.80 -17.04 -6.41
C ASP A 36 -17.24 -15.55 -6.50
N THR A 37 -16.48 -14.62 -5.92
CA THR A 37 -16.80 -13.19 -5.94
C THR A 37 -15.90 -12.39 -6.87
N ALA A 38 -16.27 -11.13 -7.13
CA ALA A 38 -15.34 -10.15 -7.69
C ALA A 38 -14.11 -10.00 -6.77
N CYS A 39 -12.94 -9.84 -7.38
CA CYS A 39 -11.71 -9.47 -6.67
C CYS A 39 -11.57 -7.95 -6.60
N LEU A 40 -10.60 -7.44 -5.84
CA LEU A 40 -10.36 -6.00 -5.75
C LEU A 40 -10.09 -5.40 -7.14
N GLY A 41 -9.32 -6.09 -7.99
CA GLY A 41 -9.02 -5.66 -9.36
C GLY A 41 -10.22 -5.62 -10.30
N CYS A 42 -11.34 -6.28 -9.98
CA CYS A 42 -12.59 -6.12 -10.73
C CYS A 42 -13.23 -4.75 -10.50
N LEU A 43 -13.08 -4.21 -9.29
CA LEU A 43 -13.72 -2.97 -8.84
C LEU A 43 -12.80 -1.76 -8.94
N MET A 44 -11.51 -2.00 -8.69
CA MET A 44 -10.44 -1.01 -8.70
C MET A 44 -9.31 -1.59 -9.54
N PRO A 45 -9.38 -1.51 -10.89
CA PRO A 45 -8.37 -2.09 -11.76
C PRO A 45 -6.96 -1.53 -11.49
N GLU A 46 -6.89 -0.21 -11.31
CA GLU A 46 -5.66 0.54 -11.11
C GLU A 46 -5.74 1.36 -9.81
N PRO A 47 -4.60 1.63 -9.13
CA PRO A 47 -4.53 2.63 -8.09
C PRO A 47 -4.92 3.99 -8.66
N PRO A 48 -5.82 4.75 -8.01
CA PRO A 48 -6.07 6.12 -8.43
C PRO A 48 -4.80 6.95 -8.22
N PRO A 49 -4.58 8.01 -9.05
CA PRO A 49 -3.46 8.93 -8.84
C PRO A 49 -3.46 9.48 -7.42
N ALA A 50 -2.29 9.64 -6.82
CA ALA A 50 -2.15 10.03 -5.42
C ALA A 50 -2.79 11.41 -5.16
N GLU A 51 -2.67 12.34 -6.11
CA GLU A 51 -3.26 13.68 -6.05
C GLU A 51 -4.80 13.71 -6.08
N THR A 52 -5.46 12.64 -6.50
CA THR A 52 -6.93 12.61 -6.68
C THR A 52 -7.72 12.08 -5.49
N GLN A 53 -7.04 11.56 -4.46
CA GLN A 53 -7.71 10.98 -3.30
C GLN A 53 -7.38 11.76 -2.03
N PRO A 54 -8.39 12.11 -1.21
CA PRO A 54 -8.14 12.59 0.13
C PRO A 54 -7.37 11.52 0.92
N THR A 55 -6.44 11.97 1.75
CA THR A 55 -5.66 11.12 2.63
C THR A 55 -6.18 11.25 4.06
N CYS A 56 -5.78 10.33 4.94
CA CYS A 56 -6.06 10.45 6.37
C CYS A 56 -5.48 11.76 6.95
N GLU A 57 -4.50 12.36 6.30
CA GLU A 57 -3.89 13.63 6.70
C GLU A 57 -4.71 14.83 6.24
N THR A 58 -5.19 14.82 4.99
CA THR A 58 -5.94 15.97 4.44
C THR A 58 -7.40 15.98 4.86
N ALA A 59 -8.04 14.81 4.96
CA ALA A 59 -9.46 14.68 5.29
C ALA A 59 -9.72 14.16 6.71
N GLY A 60 -8.69 13.73 7.43
CA GLY A 60 -8.85 13.07 8.72
C GLY A 60 -9.47 11.67 8.61
N VAL A 61 -9.63 11.01 9.76
CA VAL A 61 -10.45 9.80 9.91
C VAL A 61 -11.10 9.85 11.29
N ILE A 62 -12.42 9.76 11.36
CA ILE A 62 -13.10 9.72 12.66
C ILE A 62 -12.97 8.33 13.28
N GLY A 63 -12.67 8.24 14.57
CA GLY A 63 -12.53 6.95 15.26
C GLY A 63 -13.70 5.96 15.03
N PRO A 64 -14.97 6.40 15.07
CA PRO A 64 -16.11 5.52 14.86
C PRO A 64 -16.14 4.80 13.50
N ILE A 65 -15.71 5.43 12.39
CA ILE A 65 -15.73 4.75 11.09
C ILE A 65 -14.74 3.57 11.08
N VAL A 66 -13.59 3.73 11.74
CA VAL A 66 -12.59 2.65 11.87
C VAL A 66 -13.21 1.46 12.59
N SER A 67 -13.90 1.68 13.72
CA SER A 67 -14.55 0.62 14.50
C SER A 67 -15.65 -0.10 13.70
N VAL A 68 -16.46 0.64 12.93
CA VAL A 68 -17.52 0.06 12.09
C VAL A 68 -16.91 -0.83 11.01
N ILE A 69 -15.92 -0.32 10.27
CA ILE A 69 -15.27 -1.06 9.19
C ILE A 69 -14.54 -2.30 9.72
N ALA A 70 -13.81 -2.18 10.83
CA ALA A 70 -13.14 -3.31 11.47
C ALA A 70 -14.13 -4.40 11.92
N SER A 71 -15.29 -4.00 12.47
CA SER A 71 -16.33 -4.93 12.90
C SER A 71 -16.93 -5.69 11.71
N LEU A 72 -17.22 -4.98 10.61
CA LEU A 72 -17.70 -5.59 9.38
C LEU A 72 -16.67 -6.55 8.78
N GLN A 73 -15.39 -6.17 8.72
CA GLN A 73 -14.33 -7.06 8.24
C GLN A 73 -14.21 -8.33 9.10
N SER A 74 -14.26 -8.16 10.42
CA SER A 74 -14.16 -9.27 11.38
C SER A 74 -15.32 -10.24 11.24
N ALA A 75 -16.55 -9.73 11.03
CA ALA A 75 -17.71 -10.56 10.79
C ALA A 75 -17.56 -11.44 9.54
N GLU A 76 -17.06 -10.87 8.43
CA GLU A 76 -16.80 -11.66 7.21
C GLU A 76 -15.68 -12.68 7.41
N ALA A 77 -14.62 -12.32 8.12
CA ALA A 77 -13.54 -13.25 8.45
C ALA A 77 -14.04 -14.43 9.30
N LEU A 78 -14.89 -14.19 10.31
CA LEU A 78 -15.48 -15.24 11.14
C LEU A 78 -16.36 -16.20 10.32
N LYS A 79 -17.15 -15.68 9.36
CA LYS A 79 -17.95 -16.52 8.46
C LYS A 79 -17.06 -17.42 7.59
N ILE A 80 -15.96 -16.89 7.06
CA ILE A 80 -14.99 -17.67 6.28
C ILE A 80 -14.33 -18.75 7.16
N LEU A 81 -13.82 -18.37 8.33
CA LEU A 81 -13.08 -19.27 9.22
C LEU A 81 -13.95 -20.37 9.83
N SER A 82 -15.22 -20.09 10.10
CA SER A 82 -16.19 -21.08 10.58
C SER A 82 -16.71 -22.02 9.48
N GLY A 83 -16.33 -21.81 8.22
CA GLY A 83 -16.84 -22.58 7.08
C GLY A 83 -18.23 -22.16 6.61
N ASN A 84 -18.85 -21.15 7.23
CA ASN A 84 -20.14 -20.58 6.81
C ASN A 84 -19.97 -19.62 5.62
N VAL A 85 -19.35 -20.10 4.54
CA VAL A 85 -19.02 -19.30 3.34
C VAL A 85 -20.28 -18.80 2.63
N ALA A 86 -21.40 -19.52 2.74
CA ALA A 86 -22.68 -19.11 2.16
C ALA A 86 -23.18 -17.77 2.73
N ALA A 87 -22.89 -17.48 4.01
CA ALA A 87 -23.29 -16.25 4.69
C ALA A 87 -22.36 -15.05 4.41
N VAL A 88 -21.23 -15.26 3.72
CA VAL A 88 -20.29 -14.20 3.36
C VAL A 88 -20.96 -13.21 2.40
N ASN A 89 -20.83 -11.92 2.70
CA ASN A 89 -21.44 -10.88 1.90
C ASN A 89 -20.75 -10.77 0.52
N ARG A 90 -21.52 -10.97 -0.55
CA ARG A 90 -21.06 -10.88 -1.96
C ARG A 90 -21.19 -9.47 -2.56
N ARG A 91 -21.36 -8.47 -1.71
CA ARG A 91 -21.58 -7.06 -2.08
C ARG A 91 -20.44 -6.20 -1.55
N LEU A 92 -20.15 -5.11 -2.24
CA LEU A 92 -19.34 -4.03 -1.68
C LEU A 92 -20.22 -3.24 -0.72
N THR A 93 -19.88 -3.26 0.57
CA THR A 93 -20.55 -2.44 1.58
C THR A 93 -19.84 -1.09 1.65
N LEU A 94 -20.60 -0.01 1.53
CA LEU A 94 -20.18 1.37 1.70
C LEU A 94 -20.89 1.95 2.93
N VAL A 95 -20.15 2.62 3.78
CA VAL A 95 -20.64 3.26 5.00
C VAL A 95 -20.29 4.73 4.96
N ASP A 96 -21.25 5.58 5.28
CA ASP A 96 -21.08 7.01 5.49
C ASP A 96 -21.78 7.37 6.80
N LEU A 97 -20.99 7.71 7.83
CA LEU A 97 -21.52 8.01 9.15
C LEU A 97 -22.08 9.42 9.28
N TRP A 98 -21.69 10.37 8.43
CA TRP A 98 -22.26 11.72 8.47
C TRP A 98 -23.68 11.75 7.92
N ASN A 99 -23.91 10.98 6.87
CA ASN A 99 -25.24 10.88 6.27
C ASN A 99 -26.07 9.71 6.83
N ASN A 100 -25.52 8.94 7.80
CA ASN A 100 -26.13 7.74 8.35
C ASN A 100 -26.54 6.72 7.27
N GLN A 101 -25.68 6.53 6.26
CA GLN A 101 -25.97 5.67 5.12
C GLN A 101 -25.12 4.41 5.14
N ILE A 102 -25.78 3.27 4.94
CA ILE A 102 -25.13 2.00 4.63
C ILE A 102 -25.68 1.54 3.29
N ARG A 103 -24.82 1.51 2.27
CA ARG A 103 -25.17 1.10 0.91
C ARG A 103 -24.47 -0.22 0.60
N SER A 104 -25.15 -1.11 -0.10
CA SER A 104 -24.57 -2.37 -0.55
C SER A 104 -24.68 -2.46 -2.07
N ILE A 105 -23.57 -2.45 -2.77
CA ILE A 105 -23.51 -2.52 -4.23
C ILE A 105 -23.28 -3.98 -4.63
N GLY A 106 -24.11 -4.50 -5.52
CA GLY A 106 -23.92 -5.84 -6.07
C GLY A 106 -22.65 -5.87 -6.91
N VAL A 107 -21.68 -6.69 -6.51
CA VAL A 107 -20.41 -6.86 -7.22
C VAL A 107 -20.25 -8.31 -7.71
N GLY A 108 -21.38 -8.93 -8.08
CA GLY A 108 -21.36 -10.26 -8.72
C GLY A 108 -20.35 -10.25 -9.86
N ARG A 109 -19.70 -11.40 -10.16
CA ARG A 109 -18.52 -11.50 -11.04
C ARG A 109 -18.62 -10.54 -12.22
N LEU A 110 -18.04 -9.35 -12.07
CA LEU A 110 -17.99 -8.32 -13.10
C LEU A 110 -17.17 -8.95 -14.23
N ASP A 111 -17.83 -9.27 -15.35
CA ASP A 111 -17.32 -10.01 -16.51
C ASP A 111 -15.90 -10.55 -16.31
N GLY A 112 -15.83 -11.70 -15.63
CA GLY A 112 -14.59 -12.23 -15.06
C GLY A 112 -13.45 -12.38 -16.05
N ASN A 113 -13.72 -12.48 -17.36
CA ASN A 113 -12.69 -12.56 -18.41
C ASN A 113 -11.88 -11.27 -18.62
N ARG A 114 -12.38 -10.10 -18.24
CA ARG A 114 -11.68 -8.83 -18.48
C ARG A 114 -10.80 -8.38 -17.32
N CYS A 115 -10.98 -8.98 -16.13
CA CYS A 115 -10.17 -8.60 -14.98
C CYS A 115 -8.74 -9.14 -15.13
N ARG A 116 -7.75 -8.25 -15.03
CA ARG A 116 -6.31 -8.60 -15.00
C ARG A 116 -6.01 -9.74 -14.02
N ALA A 117 -6.49 -9.63 -12.77
CA ALA A 117 -6.14 -10.57 -11.71
C ALA A 117 -6.95 -11.87 -11.78
N CYS A 118 -8.27 -11.84 -11.64
CA CYS A 118 -9.07 -13.08 -11.54
C CYS A 118 -9.48 -13.69 -12.89
N GLY A 119 -9.37 -12.95 -13.99
CA GLY A 119 -9.65 -13.42 -15.35
C GLY A 119 -8.40 -13.82 -16.10
N GLN A 120 -7.55 -12.83 -16.35
CA GLN A 120 -6.33 -12.98 -17.16
C GLN A 120 -5.18 -13.61 -16.37
N ARG A 121 -5.29 -13.70 -15.04
CA ARG A 121 -4.26 -14.22 -14.13
C ARG A 121 -2.90 -13.54 -14.29
N ASP A 122 -2.91 -12.25 -14.58
CA ASP A 122 -1.73 -11.40 -14.57
C ASP A 122 -1.58 -10.75 -13.20
N PHE A 123 -0.41 -10.90 -12.54
CA PHE A 123 -0.18 -10.51 -11.15
C PHE A 123 1.05 -9.58 -10.95
N PRO A 124 1.17 -8.45 -11.66
CA PRO A 124 2.30 -7.54 -11.57
C PRO A 124 2.66 -7.09 -10.15
N TRP A 125 1.70 -6.96 -9.22
CA TRP A 125 2.01 -6.55 -7.85
C TRP A 125 2.69 -7.67 -7.06
N LEU A 126 2.26 -8.92 -7.28
CA LEU A 126 2.88 -10.10 -6.68
C LEU A 126 4.24 -10.41 -7.30
N ASP A 127 4.34 -10.29 -8.63
CA ASP A 127 5.55 -10.59 -9.40
C ASP A 127 6.62 -9.48 -9.29
N GLY A 128 6.34 -8.40 -8.55
CA GLY A 128 7.24 -7.25 -8.41
C GLY A 128 7.39 -6.41 -9.69
N ARG A 129 6.61 -6.70 -10.75
CA ARG A 129 6.55 -5.87 -11.98
C ARG A 129 5.90 -4.50 -11.74
N ARG A 130 5.01 -4.41 -10.74
CA ARG A 130 4.43 -3.17 -10.21
C ARG A 130 4.61 -3.16 -8.69
N GLY A 131 5.07 -2.06 -8.16
CA GLY A 131 5.39 -1.89 -6.76
C GLY A 131 6.30 -0.70 -6.65
N ALA A 132 6.05 0.17 -5.68
CA ALA A 132 6.68 1.46 -5.64
C ALA A 132 8.18 1.30 -5.43
N ALA A 133 8.94 1.61 -6.48
CA ALA A 133 10.32 2.09 -6.34
C ALA A 133 10.40 3.30 -5.40
N ALA A 134 9.28 3.97 -5.09
CA ALA A 134 9.16 5.15 -4.25
C ALA A 134 7.73 5.34 -3.67
N VAL A 135 7.57 5.26 -2.34
CA VAL A 135 6.32 5.53 -1.59
C VAL A 135 6.46 6.87 -0.86
N VAL A 136 5.55 7.83 -1.12
CA VAL A 136 5.48 9.06 -0.32
C VAL A 136 4.93 8.74 1.07
N LEU A 137 5.68 9.11 2.11
CA LEU A 137 5.30 8.97 3.51
C LEU A 137 4.54 10.21 3.97
N CYS A 138 3.21 10.18 3.84
CA CYS A 138 2.31 11.23 4.31
C CYS A 138 2.62 11.62 5.77
N GLY A 139 2.59 12.92 6.08
CA GLY A 139 2.86 13.48 7.40
C GLY A 139 4.33 13.48 7.84
N ARG A 140 5.28 13.18 6.95
CA ARG A 140 6.71 13.11 7.29
C ARG A 140 7.63 13.87 6.33
N ASP A 141 7.07 14.61 5.37
CA ASP A 141 7.80 15.27 4.27
C ASP A 141 8.90 14.36 3.69
N ALA A 142 8.57 13.09 3.47
CA ALA A 142 9.55 12.08 3.13
C ALA A 142 9.04 11.10 2.09
N VAL A 143 9.96 10.55 1.30
CA VAL A 143 9.67 9.49 0.33
C VAL A 143 10.58 8.30 0.60
N GLN A 144 9.98 7.13 0.74
CA GLN A 144 10.70 5.87 0.88
C GLN A 144 10.90 5.22 -0.49
N LEU A 145 12.15 5.04 -0.90
CA LEU A 145 12.54 4.31 -2.07
C LEU A 145 12.75 2.83 -1.74
N ALA A 146 12.24 1.95 -2.60
CA ALA A 146 12.54 0.53 -2.53
C ALA A 146 13.92 0.26 -3.16
N PRO A 147 14.67 -0.73 -2.66
CA PRO A 147 15.95 -1.14 -3.25
C PRO A 147 15.74 -1.64 -4.69
N ALA A 148 16.71 -1.43 -5.56
CA ALA A 148 16.79 -2.22 -6.78
C ALA A 148 17.09 -3.68 -6.38
N ALA A 149 16.48 -4.64 -7.08
CA ALA A 149 16.57 -6.04 -6.70
C ALA A 149 18.03 -6.52 -6.59
N GLY A 150 18.45 -6.92 -5.40
CA GLY A 150 19.80 -7.44 -5.14
C GLY A 150 20.79 -6.48 -4.46
N ASP A 151 20.42 -5.22 -4.21
CA ASP A 151 21.31 -4.25 -3.58
C ASP A 151 21.43 -4.47 -2.07
N ARG A 152 22.53 -5.08 -1.63
CA ARG A 152 23.01 -4.94 -0.25
C ARG A 152 24.02 -3.80 -0.18
N VAL A 153 23.74 -2.80 0.65
CA VAL A 153 24.60 -1.63 0.81
C VAL A 153 25.55 -1.85 1.97
N SER A 154 26.86 -1.73 1.72
CA SER A 154 27.85 -1.66 2.80
C SER A 154 27.76 -0.29 3.47
N LEU A 155 27.04 -0.21 4.59
CA LEU A 155 26.87 1.02 5.36
C LEU A 155 28.21 1.66 5.80
N PRO A 156 29.23 0.90 6.23
CA PRO A 156 30.54 1.49 6.56
C PRO A 156 31.20 2.17 5.35
N ASN A 157 31.22 1.51 4.18
CA ASN A 157 31.82 2.06 2.97
C ASN A 157 31.06 3.30 2.48
N LEU A 158 29.73 3.27 2.57
CA LEU A 158 28.89 4.41 2.23
C LEU A 158 29.12 5.59 3.20
N ALA A 159 29.29 5.31 4.50
CA ALA A 159 29.60 6.32 5.50
C ALA A 159 30.91 7.04 5.19
N GLU A 160 31.97 6.30 4.82
CA GLU A 160 33.26 6.89 4.48
C GLU A 160 33.16 7.85 3.30
N LYS A 161 32.45 7.46 2.23
CA LYS A 161 32.23 8.32 1.05
C LYS A 161 31.46 9.60 1.39
N LEU A 162 30.50 9.51 2.32
CA LEU A 162 29.58 10.61 2.61
C LEU A 162 30.06 11.55 3.71
N ARG A 163 31.13 11.21 4.46
CA ARG A 163 31.69 12.06 5.52
C ARG A 163 32.12 13.46 5.02
N SER A 164 32.55 13.58 3.78
CA SER A 164 32.93 14.87 3.17
C SER A 164 31.75 15.64 2.58
N VAL A 165 30.55 15.04 2.53
CA VAL A 165 29.36 15.61 1.89
C VAL A 165 28.44 16.26 2.93
N GLY A 166 28.30 15.67 4.12
CA GLY A 166 27.40 16.17 5.15
C GLY A 166 27.59 15.47 6.49
N ARG A 167 26.64 15.65 7.41
CA ARG A 167 26.70 15.01 8.72
C ARG A 167 26.21 13.56 8.59
N VAL A 168 27.12 12.61 8.81
CA VAL A 168 26.85 11.18 8.74
C VAL A 168 26.79 10.56 10.13
N SER A 169 25.77 9.74 10.39
CA SER A 169 25.73 8.81 11.52
C SER A 169 25.41 7.41 11.01
N VAL A 170 26.07 6.39 11.54
CA VAL A 170 25.94 5.01 11.06
C VAL A 170 25.93 4.04 12.23
N ASN A 171 25.13 2.99 12.11
CA ASN A 171 25.16 1.81 12.97
C ASN A 171 25.00 0.54 12.11
N ASP A 172 24.87 -0.62 12.75
CA ASP A 172 24.80 -1.91 12.05
C ASP A 172 23.56 -2.08 11.15
N PHE A 173 22.52 -1.26 11.35
CA PHE A 173 21.22 -1.40 10.67
C PHE A 173 20.95 -0.31 9.63
N LEU A 174 21.45 0.90 9.88
CA LEU A 174 21.17 2.07 9.06
C LEU A 174 22.30 3.11 9.06
N LEU A 175 22.34 3.89 7.99
CA LEU A 175 23.12 5.11 7.85
C LEU A 175 22.16 6.29 7.70
N ARG A 176 22.43 7.38 8.42
CA ARG A 176 21.76 8.67 8.21
C ARG A 176 22.75 9.70 7.69
N LEU A 177 22.34 10.41 6.64
CA LEU A 177 23.01 11.59 6.10
C LEU A 177 22.08 12.79 6.25
N GLU A 178 22.57 13.86 6.88
CA GLU A 178 21.96 15.19 6.83
C GLU A 178 22.78 16.06 5.87
N VAL A 179 22.14 16.55 4.81
CA VAL A 179 22.78 17.35 3.75
C VAL A 179 21.76 18.33 3.16
N GLU A 180 22.14 19.61 3.04
CA GLU A 180 21.24 20.68 2.56
C GLU A 180 19.90 20.67 3.35
N LYS A 181 18.76 20.59 2.64
CA LYS A 181 17.41 20.44 3.23
C LYS A 181 16.99 18.97 3.44
N TYR A 182 17.82 18.00 3.04
CA TYR A 182 17.45 16.60 2.98
C TYR A 182 17.99 15.79 4.16
N ARG A 183 17.22 14.78 4.57
CA ARG A 183 17.64 13.75 5.51
C ARG A 183 17.48 12.38 4.88
N LEU A 184 18.57 11.73 4.53
CA LEU A 184 18.55 10.39 3.98
C LEU A 184 18.76 9.37 5.10
N THR A 185 17.93 8.32 5.14
CA THR A 185 18.13 7.12 5.97
C THR A 185 18.23 5.91 5.07
N VAL A 186 19.42 5.33 4.95
CA VAL A 186 19.72 4.15 4.13
C VAL A 186 19.80 2.93 5.02
N PHE A 187 19.07 1.87 4.68
CA PHE A 187 19.07 0.60 5.40
C PHE A 187 20.02 -0.39 4.74
N ALA A 188 20.51 -1.38 5.49
CA ALA A 188 21.43 -2.40 4.97
C ALA A 188 20.84 -3.24 3.80
N ASP A 189 19.51 -3.30 3.71
CA ASP A 189 18.76 -3.95 2.61
C ASP A 189 18.51 -3.04 1.40
N GLY A 190 19.15 -1.87 1.34
CA GLY A 190 19.09 -0.94 0.21
C GLY A 190 17.86 -0.05 0.18
N ARG A 191 16.90 -0.20 1.12
CA ARG A 191 15.82 0.79 1.27
C ARG A 191 16.40 2.14 1.65
N THR A 192 15.81 3.22 1.11
CA THR A 192 16.19 4.58 1.50
C THR A 192 14.97 5.43 1.77
N ILE A 193 14.95 6.13 2.90
CA ILE A 193 13.98 7.19 3.18
C ILE A 193 14.65 8.54 2.93
N VAL A 194 14.07 9.34 2.04
CA VAL A 194 14.52 10.70 1.73
C VAL A 194 13.53 11.68 2.35
N GLY A 195 13.87 12.24 3.51
CA GLY A 195 13.17 13.37 4.12
C GLY A 195 13.55 14.69 3.46
N GLY A 196 12.61 15.62 3.38
CA GLY A 196 12.71 16.90 2.65
C GLY A 196 12.33 16.83 1.17
N ALA A 197 11.94 15.65 0.66
CA ALA A 197 11.47 15.46 -0.71
C ALA A 197 9.94 15.43 -0.76
N VAL A 198 9.36 16.18 -1.69
CA VAL A 198 7.90 16.31 -1.83
C VAL A 198 7.31 15.29 -2.81
N ASP A 199 8.14 14.73 -3.69
CA ASP A 199 7.69 13.76 -4.69
C ASP A 199 8.72 12.64 -4.97
N PRO A 200 8.29 11.53 -5.59
CA PRO A 200 9.17 10.43 -5.98
C PRO A 200 10.31 10.76 -6.93
N ALA A 201 10.18 11.78 -7.79
CA ALA A 201 11.21 12.15 -8.74
C ALA A 201 12.37 12.88 -8.05
N GLU A 202 12.06 13.85 -7.18
CA GLU A 202 13.02 14.53 -6.31
C GLU A 202 13.73 13.50 -5.41
N ALA A 203 12.98 12.60 -4.77
CA ALA A 203 13.55 11.57 -3.93
C ALA A 203 14.53 10.65 -4.67
N ARG A 204 14.19 10.22 -5.90
CA ARG A 204 15.09 9.42 -6.75
C ARG A 204 16.33 10.19 -7.16
N ALA A 205 16.22 11.46 -7.51
CA ALA A 205 17.36 12.30 -7.86
C ALA A 205 18.32 12.47 -6.68
N VAL A 206 17.78 12.73 -5.48
CA VAL A 206 18.56 12.85 -4.24
C VAL A 206 19.24 11.52 -3.89
N HIS A 207 18.53 10.40 -3.98
CA HIS A 207 19.09 9.08 -3.77
C HIS A 207 20.22 8.76 -4.76
N ALA A 208 20.01 9.00 -6.06
CA ALA A 208 21.04 8.78 -7.08
C ALA A 208 22.29 9.64 -6.84
N ARG A 209 22.11 10.89 -6.37
CA ARG A 209 23.22 11.81 -6.10
C ARG A 209 24.12 11.38 -4.94
N TYR A 210 23.54 10.80 -3.87
CA TYR A 210 24.27 10.54 -2.62
C TYR A 210 24.48 9.05 -2.30
N VAL A 211 23.57 8.19 -2.74
CA VAL A 211 23.59 6.74 -2.44
C VAL A 211 23.84 5.92 -3.70
N GLY A 212 23.42 6.43 -4.87
CA GLY A 212 23.70 5.84 -6.17
C GLY A 212 25.19 5.60 -6.38
N SER A 213 25.51 4.44 -6.93
CA SER A 213 26.87 4.03 -7.33
C SER A 213 27.42 4.87 -8.47
#